data_AF-A0A6I5RTR1-F1
#
_entry.id   AF-A0A6I5RTR1-F1
#
_cell.length_a   1.000
_cell.length_b   1.000
_cell.length_c   1.000
_cell.angle_alpha   90.00
_cell.angle_beta   90.00
_cell.angle_gamma   90.00
#
_symmetry.space_group_name_H-M   'P 1'
#
loop_
_entity.id
_entity.type
_entity.pdbx_description
1 polymer ?
#
loop_
_entity_poly.entity_id
_entity_poly.type
_entity_poly.pdbx_seq_one_letter_code
_entity_poly.pdbx_strand_id
1 'polypeptide(L)' 'MKSNLPVTGRNMDYPGDANILSTTDLTSAITYANDDFVSISGFSREELIGQHHNLVRHPDM' A
#
# COMPACT_ATOMS: atom_id res chain seq x y z
N MET A 1 -5.44 11.60 13.09
CA MET A 1 -5.74 10.41 12.27
C MET A 1 -5.67 10.88 10.82
N LYS A 2 -4.71 10.38 10.01
CA LYS A 2 -4.62 10.78 8.60
C LYS A 2 -5.80 10.13 7.86
N SER A 3 -6.69 10.94 7.32
CA SER A 3 -7.73 10.47 6.40
C SER A 3 -7.08 10.26 5.04
N ASN A 4 -6.94 9.02 4.61
CA ASN A 4 -6.48 8.69 3.25
C ASN A 4 -7.68 8.79 2.29
N LEU A 5 -8.22 10.01 2.18
CA LEU A 5 -9.26 10.36 1.23
C LEU A 5 -8.57 11.01 0.01
N PRO A 6 -9.02 10.72 -1.22
CA PRO A 6 -10.21 9.95 -1.57
C PRO A 6 -9.96 8.44 -1.68
N VAL A 7 -10.82 7.64 -1.04
CA VAL A 7 -10.96 6.23 -1.43
C VAL A 7 -11.59 6.19 -2.81
N THR A 8 -10.94 5.52 -3.76
CA THR A 8 -11.36 5.54 -5.17
C THR A 8 -12.67 4.78 -5.40
N GLY A 9 -13.09 3.91 -4.47
CA GLY A 9 -14.28 3.06 -4.59
C GLY A 9 -14.19 2.06 -5.75
N ARG A 10 -13.02 1.95 -6.39
CA ARG A 10 -12.76 1.04 -7.50
C ARG A 10 -12.24 -0.26 -6.93
N ASN A 11 -13.07 -1.30 -7.03
CA ASN A 11 -12.58 -2.65 -6.85
C ASN A 11 -11.62 -2.95 -8.00
N MET A 12 -10.43 -3.38 -7.65
CA MET A 12 -9.41 -3.77 -8.61
C MET A 12 -9.21 -5.26 -8.45
N ASP A 13 -9.64 -6.01 -9.45
CA ASP A 13 -9.46 -7.46 -9.48
C ASP A 13 -7.98 -7.76 -9.63
N TYR A 14 -7.43 -8.49 -8.67
CA TYR A 14 -6.07 -9.04 -8.73
C TYR A 14 -6.17 -10.56 -8.86
N PRO A 15 -5.22 -11.20 -9.58
CA PRO A 15 -5.19 -12.65 -9.65
C PRO A 15 -5.06 -13.24 -8.23
N GLY A 16 -5.68 -14.38 -7.95
CA GLY A 16 -5.64 -15.00 -6.62
C GLY A 16 -4.23 -15.40 -6.17
N ASP A 17 -3.33 -15.50 -7.13
CA ASP A 17 -1.90 -15.79 -7.04
C ASP A 17 -1.02 -14.52 -6.97
N ALA A 18 -1.63 -13.31 -6.99
CA ALA A 18 -0.93 -12.07 -6.71
C ALA A 18 -0.40 -12.08 -5.27
N ASN A 19 0.91 -11.88 -5.12
CA ASN A 19 1.54 -11.93 -3.81
C ASN A 19 1.85 -10.51 -3.35
N ILE A 20 0.92 -9.91 -2.60
CA ILE A 20 1.07 -8.54 -2.10
C ILE A 20 2.00 -8.56 -0.89
N LEU A 21 3.26 -8.15 -1.09
CA LEU A 21 4.29 -8.20 -0.06
C LEU A 21 4.95 -6.84 0.14
N SER A 22 4.87 -6.36 1.38
CA SER A 22 5.63 -5.20 1.84
C SER A 22 6.36 -5.53 3.13
N THR A 23 7.60 -5.07 3.25
CA THR A 23 8.39 -5.14 4.49
C THR A 23 8.40 -3.77 5.14
N THR A 24 8.22 -3.73 6.46
CA THR A 24 8.27 -2.50 7.25
C THR A 24 9.31 -2.60 8.34
N ASP A 25 9.91 -1.46 8.71
CA ASP A 25 10.82 -1.37 9.86
C ASP A 25 10.05 -1.20 11.19
N LEU A 26 10.77 -1.20 12.32
CA LEU A 26 10.25 -0.99 13.67
C LEU A 26 9.48 0.33 13.83
N THR A 27 9.74 1.31 12.97
CA THR A 27 9.04 2.61 12.91
C THR A 27 7.75 2.57 12.08
N SER A 28 7.38 1.41 11.53
CA SER A 28 6.29 1.21 10.55
C SER A 28 6.52 1.88 9.20
N ALA A 29 7.75 2.31 8.89
CA ALA A 29 8.12 2.78 7.56
C ALA A 29 8.32 1.58 6.61
N ILE A 30 7.75 1.65 5.41
CA ILE A 30 7.90 0.63 4.36
C ILE A 30 9.35 0.66 3.87
N THR A 31 10.08 -0.43 4.04
CA THR A 31 11.47 -0.59 3.57
C THR A 31 11.53 -1.35 2.25
N TYR A 32 10.51 -2.14 1.94
CA TYR A 32 10.40 -2.88 0.70
C TYR A 32 8.94 -3.05 0.31
N ALA A 33 8.66 -2.94 -0.99
CA ALA A 33 7.37 -3.27 -1.58
C ALA A 33 7.61 -3.98 -2.92
N ASN A 34 6.92 -5.10 -3.13
CA ASN A 34 6.95 -5.82 -4.41
C ASN A 34 6.12 -5.10 -5.47
N ASP A 35 6.31 -5.48 -6.74
CA ASP A 35 5.68 -4.77 -7.85
C ASP A 35 4.15 -4.94 -7.84
N ASP A 36 3.61 -6.05 -7.32
CA ASP A 36 2.15 -6.22 -7.15
C ASP A 36 1.59 -5.23 -6.13
N PHE A 37 2.28 -5.03 -5.00
CA PHE A 37 1.89 -4.02 -4.01
C PHE A 37 1.90 -2.62 -4.59
N VAL A 38 2.93 -2.27 -5.37
CA VAL A 38 3.04 -0.98 -6.06
C VAL A 38 1.87 -0.81 -7.04
N SER A 39 1.62 -1.80 -7.90
CA SER A 39 0.50 -1.79 -8.86
C SER A 39 -0.87 -1.65 -8.16
N ILE A 40 -1.08 -2.37 -7.05
CA ILE A 40 -2.38 -2.41 -6.38
C ILE A 40 -2.62 -1.17 -5.52
N SER A 41 -1.57 -0.66 -4.87
CA SER A 41 -1.67 0.55 -4.05
C SER A 41 -1.92 1.80 -4.90
N GLY A 42 -1.56 1.78 -6.18
CA GLY A 42 -1.63 2.95 -7.06
C GLY A 42 -0.58 4.02 -6.74
N PHE A 43 0.35 3.73 -5.83
CA PHE A 43 1.49 4.57 -5.50
C PHE A 43 2.75 4.03 -6.16
N SER A 44 3.68 4.93 -6.48
CA SER A 44 4.98 4.53 -7.00
C SER A 44 5.83 3.90 -5.88
N ARG A 45 6.74 2.98 -6.22
CA ARG A 45 7.68 2.41 -5.23
C ARG A 45 8.40 3.53 -4.45
N GLU A 46 8.83 4.59 -5.13
CA GLU A 46 9.53 5.71 -4.52
C GLU A 46 8.65 6.50 -3.53
N GLU A 47 7.34 6.53 -3.75
CA GLU A 47 6.38 7.16 -2.83
C GLU A 47 6.03 6.25 -1.65
N LEU A 48 6.19 4.94 -1.81
CA LEU A 48 5.94 3.97 -0.75
C LEU A 48 7.14 3.81 0.18
N ILE A 49 8.34 3.71 -0.38
CA ILE A 49 9.57 3.47 0.38
C ILE A 49 9.84 4.66 1.31
N GLY A 50 9.95 4.38 2.61
CA GLY A 50 10.12 5.38 3.67
C GLY A 50 8.82 6.00 4.18
N GLN A 51 7.67 5.74 3.55
CA GLN A 51 6.36 6.14 4.10
C GLN A 51 5.85 5.12 5.11
N HIS A 52 5.00 5.60 6.03
CA HIS A 52 4.33 4.71 6.96
C HIS A 52 3.37 3.77 6.23
N HIS A 53 3.29 2.51 6.67
CA HIS A 53 2.37 1.52 6.14
C HIS A 53 0.89 1.94 6.21
N ASN A 54 0.56 2.92 7.07
CA ASN A 54 -0.78 3.48 7.14
C ASN A 54 -1.23 4.23 5.87
N LEU A 55 -0.32 4.56 4.94
CA LEU A 55 -0.62 5.26 3.69
C LEU A 55 -1.56 4.45 2.77
N VAL A 56 -1.43 3.12 2.79
CA VAL A 56 -2.23 2.22 1.95
C VAL A 56 -3.40 1.60 2.70
N ARG A 57 -3.59 1.96 3.98
CA ARG A 57 -4.65 1.40 4.80
C ARG A 57 -5.99 2.02 4.42
N HIS A 58 -6.99 1.18 4.16
CA HIS A 58 -8.36 1.65 3.96
C HIS A 58 -8.88 2.29 5.26
N PRO A 59 -9.61 3.43 5.21
CA PRO A 59 -10.17 4.08 6.40
C PRO A 59 -11.16 3.20 7.17
N ASP A 60 -11.78 2.22 6.51
CA ASP A 60 -12.74 1.30 7.12
C ASP A 60 -12.08 0.06 7.78
N MET A 61 -10.74 -0.02 7.77
CA MET A 61 -10.00 -1.15 8.33
C MET A 61 -9.75 -1.01 9.83
#